data_AF-A0A3M1Z5C8-F1
#
_entry.id   AF-A0A3M1Z5C8-F1
#
_cell.length_a   1.000
_cell.length_b   1.000
_cell.length_c   1.000
_cell.angle_alpha   90.00
_cell.angle_beta   90.00
_cell.angle_gamma   90.00
#
_symmetry.space_group_name_H-M   'P 1'
#
loop_
_entity.id
_entity.type
_entity.pdbx_description
1 polymer ?
#
loop_
_entity_poly.entity_id
_entity_poly.type
_entity_poly.pdbx_seq_one_letter_code
_entity_poly.pdbx_strand_id
1 'polypeptide(L)'
;MIQRDYVQRMIEDLARVIAQLSGMNPPAGLDFLDQSMETYLKLEAGEVDALSEAALLKTLHEEKGLHVGQLEFLAELLARQGELLFAQNDFEPAGSKFRKALIIFDFVEKELALFSIDRHQTIQKTKAFLATINTTKK
;
A
#
# COMPACT_ATOMS: atom_id res chain seq x y z
N MET A 1 -1.44 -26.29 4.69
CA MET A 1 -1.42 -25.76 6.07
C MET A 1 -0.63 -24.45 6.11
N ILE A 2 0.67 -24.47 5.78
CA ILE A 2 1.57 -23.29 5.92
C ILE A 2 1.11 -22.03 5.14
N GLN A 3 0.76 -22.13 3.85
CA GLN A 3 0.36 -20.94 3.06
C GLN A 3 -0.98 -20.34 3.51
N ARG A 4 -1.94 -21.18 3.90
CA ARG A 4 -3.28 -20.72 4.32
C ARG A 4 -3.19 -19.95 5.63
N ASP A 5 -2.38 -20.44 6.57
CA ASP A 5 -2.12 -19.79 7.85
C ASP A 5 -1.32 -18.48 7.69
N TYR A 6 -0.52 -18.37 6.63
CA TYR A 6 0.24 -17.16 6.34
C TYR A 6 -0.67 -16.06 5.78
N VAL A 7 -1.47 -16.36 4.77
CA VAL A 7 -2.40 -15.38 4.17
C VAL A 7 -3.42 -14.92 5.20
N GLN A 8 -3.94 -15.83 6.02
CA GLN A 8 -4.84 -15.47 7.11
C GLN A 8 -4.18 -14.51 8.11
N ARG A 9 -2.93 -14.76 8.51
CA ARG A 9 -2.19 -13.85 9.39
C ARG A 9 -1.99 -12.47 8.78
N MET A 10 -1.67 -12.38 7.48
CA MET A 10 -1.56 -11.08 6.81
C MET A 10 -2.87 -10.30 6.80
N ILE A 11 -4.01 -10.99 6.60
CA ILE A 11 -5.33 -10.36 6.67
C ILE A 11 -5.61 -9.84 8.10
N GLU A 12 -5.31 -10.65 9.12
CA GLU A 12 -5.48 -10.27 10.52
C GLU A 12 -4.58 -9.09 10.92
N ASP A 13 -3.33 -9.10 10.49
CA ASP A 13 -2.36 -8.03 10.72
C ASP A 13 -2.81 -6.74 10.01
N LEU A 14 -3.32 -6.85 8.79
CA LEU A 14 -3.80 -5.70 8.03
C LEU A 14 -5.03 -5.08 8.71
N ALA A 15 -5.98 -5.92 9.13
CA ALA A 15 -7.15 -5.47 9.88
C ALA A 15 -6.74 -4.76 11.18
N ARG A 16 -5.71 -5.26 11.86
CA ARG A 16 -5.16 -4.62 13.07
C ARG A 16 -4.54 -3.26 12.76
N VAL A 17 -3.76 -3.15 11.69
CA VAL A 17 -3.17 -1.88 11.24
C VAL A 17 -4.28 -0.87 10.92
N ILE A 18 -5.30 -1.25 10.15
CA ILE A 18 -6.43 -0.37 9.80
C ILE A 18 -7.19 0.09 11.05
N ALA A 19 -7.45 -0.84 11.99
CA ALA A 19 -8.14 -0.52 13.23
C ALA A 19 -7.34 0.45 14.10
N GLN A 20 -6.02 0.27 14.22
CA GLN A 20 -5.16 1.15 15.00
C GLN A 20 -4.98 2.52 14.33
N LEU A 21 -4.96 2.57 13.01
CA LEU A 21 -4.89 3.84 12.27
C LEU A 21 -6.13 4.72 12.50
N SER A 22 -7.27 4.10 12.84
CA SER A 22 -8.52 4.81 13.10
C SER A 22 -8.41 5.73 14.32
N GLY A 23 -8.52 7.03 14.10
CA GLY A 23 -8.44 8.05 15.15
C GLY A 23 -7.05 8.65 15.36
N MET A 24 -6.03 8.18 14.63
CA MET A 24 -4.72 8.83 14.60
C MET A 24 -4.79 10.13 13.77
N ASN A 25 -4.01 11.13 14.17
CA ASN A 25 -3.76 12.29 13.30
C ASN A 25 -2.81 11.89 12.16
N PRO A 26 -2.78 12.63 11.04
CA PRO A 26 -2.02 12.21 9.87
C PRO A 26 -0.51 11.99 10.11
N PRO A 27 0.23 12.86 10.84
CA PRO A 27 1.65 12.59 11.13
C PRO A 27 1.88 11.28 11.91
N ALA A 28 1.14 11.07 13.00
CA ALA A 28 1.27 9.85 13.81
C ALA A 28 0.83 8.60 13.01
N GLY A 29 -0.17 8.75 12.15
CA GLY A 29 -0.61 7.68 11.26
C GLY A 29 0.45 7.30 10.23
N LEU A 30 1.20 8.27 9.67
CA LEU A 30 2.30 7.99 8.75
C LEU A 30 3.44 7.23 9.45
N ASP A 31 3.87 7.70 10.63
CA ASP A 31 4.90 7.02 11.43
C ASP A 31 4.48 5.57 11.76
N PHE A 32 3.20 5.37 12.11
CA PHE A 32 2.66 4.06 12.40
C PHE A 32 2.65 3.13 11.18
N LEU A 33 2.33 3.66 10.00
CA LEU A 33 2.36 2.88 8.75
C LEU A 33 3.79 2.52 8.34
N ASP A 34 4.75 3.42 8.53
CA ASP A 34 6.17 3.14 8.29
C ASP A 34 6.68 2.04 9.24
N GLN A 35 6.32 2.11 10.52
CA GLN A 35 6.65 1.06 11.49
C GLN A 35 5.99 -0.28 11.13
N SER A 36 4.76 -0.26 10.63
CA SER A 36 4.06 -1.46 10.19
C SER A 36 4.76 -2.10 8.98
N MET A 37 5.20 -1.28 8.03
CA MET A 37 5.97 -1.74 6.88
C MET A 37 7.25 -2.47 7.32
N GLU A 38 8.02 -1.85 8.22
CA GLU A 38 9.25 -2.46 8.74
C GLU A 38 8.96 -3.73 9.55
N THR A 39 7.92 -3.69 10.39
CA THR A 39 7.58 -4.82 11.26
C THR A 39 7.20 -6.07 10.46
N TYR A 40 6.25 -5.93 9.52
CA TYR A 40 5.65 -7.06 8.81
C TYR A 40 6.38 -7.43 7.51
N LEU A 41 7.02 -6.46 6.84
CA LEU A 41 7.64 -6.66 5.53
C LEU A 41 9.17 -6.58 5.55
N LYS A 42 9.78 -6.10 6.64
CA LYS A 42 11.24 -5.84 6.71
C LYS A 42 11.70 -4.89 5.61
N LEU A 43 10.88 -3.87 5.37
CA LEU A 43 11.12 -2.81 4.40
C LEU A 43 11.08 -1.47 5.11
N GLU A 44 12.11 -0.67 4.89
CA GLU A 44 12.11 0.71 5.33
C GLU A 44 11.30 1.55 4.33
N ALA A 45 10.45 2.45 4.83
CA ALA A 45 9.61 3.29 3.97
C ALA A 45 10.43 4.12 2.96
N GLY A 46 11.61 4.60 3.38
CA GLY A 46 12.54 5.33 2.52
C GLY A 46 13.07 4.51 1.34
N GLU A 47 13.27 3.19 1.51
CA GLU A 47 13.66 2.31 0.40
C GLU A 47 12.54 2.24 -0.63
N VAL A 48 11.30 2.03 -0.18
CA VAL A 48 10.13 1.95 -1.07
C VAL A 48 9.90 3.29 -1.77
N ASP A 49 10.13 4.41 -1.09
CA ASP A 49 9.99 5.75 -1.66
C ASP A 49 11.03 6.07 -2.72
N ALA A 50 12.26 5.60 -2.55
CA ALA A 50 13.32 5.76 -3.53
C ALA A 50 13.08 4.95 -4.82
N LEU A 51 12.28 3.88 -4.78
CA LEU A 51 11.97 3.09 -5.98
C LEU A 51 11.13 3.88 -6.97
N SER A 52 11.56 3.87 -8.24
CA SER A 52 10.72 4.33 -9.35
C SER A 52 9.60 3.33 -9.62
N GLU A 53 8.51 3.80 -10.22
CA GLU A 53 7.38 2.95 -10.62
C GLU A 53 7.81 1.79 -11.53
N ALA A 54 8.76 2.02 -12.42
CA ALA A 54 9.30 1.00 -13.33
C ALA A 54 10.15 -0.06 -12.63
N ALA A 55 10.86 0.31 -11.55
CA ALA A 55 11.71 -0.61 -10.79
C ALA A 55 10.95 -1.34 -9.66
N LEU A 56 9.77 -0.85 -9.29
CA LEU A 56 9.04 -1.25 -8.09
C LEU A 56 8.83 -2.76 -7.97
N LEU A 57 8.16 -3.37 -8.95
CA LEU A 57 7.85 -4.80 -8.90
C LEU A 57 9.10 -5.67 -9.05
N LYS A 58 10.04 -5.27 -9.92
CA LYS A 58 11.31 -5.98 -10.07
C LYS A 58 12.05 -6.06 -8.73
N THR A 59 12.23 -4.93 -8.05
CA THR A 59 12.97 -4.93 -6.78
C THR A 59 12.20 -5.60 -5.65
N LEU A 60 10.89 -5.35 -5.51
CA LEU A 60 10.12 -5.91 -4.39
C LEU A 60 9.85 -7.41 -4.55
N HIS A 61 9.44 -7.84 -5.75
CA HIS A 61 9.05 -9.23 -5.99
C HIS A 61 10.25 -10.10 -6.38
N GLU A 62 11.07 -9.67 -7.33
CA GLU A 62 12.14 -10.51 -7.88
C GLU A 62 13.42 -10.46 -7.03
N GLU A 63 13.82 -9.28 -6.55
CA GLU A 63 15.07 -9.10 -5.80
C GLU A 63 14.89 -9.33 -4.29
N LYS A 64 13.86 -8.74 -3.68
CA LYS A 64 13.55 -8.90 -2.24
C LYS A 64 12.64 -10.10 -1.94
N GLY A 65 12.07 -10.75 -2.96
CA GLY A 65 11.34 -12.00 -2.79
C GLY A 65 9.99 -11.87 -2.07
N LEU A 66 9.38 -10.67 -2.05
CA LEU A 66 8.04 -10.51 -1.47
C LEU A 66 7.04 -11.30 -2.29
N HIS A 67 6.28 -12.17 -1.63
CA HIS A 67 5.23 -12.92 -2.31
C HIS A 67 3.95 -12.08 -2.44
N VAL A 68 2.98 -12.57 -3.22
CA VAL A 68 1.76 -11.83 -3.58
C VAL A 68 0.97 -11.25 -2.38
N GLY A 69 0.79 -12.00 -1.30
CA GLY A 69 0.13 -11.48 -0.08
C GLY A 69 0.89 -10.34 0.63
N GLN A 70 2.23 -10.38 0.66
CA GLN A 70 3.06 -9.29 1.21
C GLN A 70 2.99 -8.05 0.32
N LEU A 71 2.94 -8.25 -1.00
CA LEU A 71 2.73 -7.18 -1.96
C LEU A 71 1.34 -6.55 -1.80
N GLU A 72 0.29 -7.36 -1.62
CA GLU A 72 -1.06 -6.85 -1.32
C GLU A 72 -1.08 -6.03 -0.03
N PHE A 73 -0.43 -6.53 1.03
CA PHE A 73 -0.29 -5.79 2.28
C PHE A 73 0.43 -4.46 2.08
N LEU A 74 1.54 -4.44 1.34
CA LEU A 74 2.28 -3.22 1.03
C LEU A 74 1.43 -2.22 0.24
N ALA A 75 0.67 -2.69 -0.74
CA ALA A 75 -0.21 -1.83 -1.54
C ALA A 75 -1.27 -1.16 -0.68
N GLU A 76 -1.83 -1.87 0.30
CA GLU A 76 -2.76 -1.31 1.29
C GLU A 76 -2.08 -0.28 2.19
N LEU A 77 -0.87 -0.55 2.70
CA LEU A 77 -0.12 0.46 3.47
C LEU A 77 0.14 1.73 2.65
N LEU A 78 0.62 1.58 1.41
CA LEU A 78 0.88 2.70 0.50
C LEU A 78 -0.39 3.50 0.20
N ALA A 79 -1.52 2.82 -0.04
CA ALA A 79 -2.80 3.49 -0.24
C ALA A 79 -3.18 4.33 0.99
N ARG A 80 -3.04 3.79 2.20
CA ARG A 80 -3.30 4.54 3.46
C ARG A 80 -2.35 5.71 3.66
N GLN A 81 -1.06 5.53 3.38
CA GLN A 81 -0.09 6.63 3.43
C GLN A 81 -0.48 7.76 2.47
N GLY A 82 -0.87 7.40 1.24
CA GLY A 82 -1.36 8.37 0.26
C GLY A 82 -2.60 9.13 0.75
N GLU A 83 -3.54 8.46 1.42
CA GLU A 83 -4.73 9.11 2.01
C GLU A 83 -4.36 10.14 3.08
N LEU A 84 -3.41 9.81 3.97
CA LEU A 84 -2.97 10.70 5.03
C LEU A 84 -2.22 11.92 4.48
N LEU A 85 -1.31 11.70 3.52
CA LEU A 85 -0.59 12.78 2.83
C LEU A 85 -1.55 13.67 2.05
N PHE A 86 -2.54 13.09 1.38
CA PHE A 86 -3.57 13.85 0.67
C PHE A 86 -4.35 14.75 1.64
N ALA A 87 -4.71 14.24 2.82
CA ALA A 87 -5.38 15.02 3.85
C ALA A 87 -4.52 16.18 4.42
N GLN A 88 -3.19 16.06 4.31
CA GLN A 88 -2.24 17.12 4.64
C GLN A 88 -2.01 18.12 3.49
N ASN A 89 -2.63 17.90 2.31
CA ASN A 89 -2.38 18.61 1.06
C ASN A 89 -1.00 18.34 0.42
N ASP A 90 -0.31 17.29 0.86
CA ASP A 90 0.98 16.87 0.28
C ASP A 90 0.74 16.00 -0.96
N PHE A 91 0.22 16.63 -2.02
CA PHE A 91 -0.32 15.92 -3.20
C PHE A 91 0.74 15.21 -4.05
N GLU A 92 1.97 15.70 -4.07
CA GLU A 92 3.04 15.02 -4.81
C GLU A 92 3.38 13.67 -4.16
N PRO A 93 3.79 13.60 -2.88
CA PRO A 93 4.11 12.33 -2.25
C PRO A 93 2.87 11.44 -2.15
N ALA A 94 1.67 12.01 -1.90
CA ALA A 94 0.41 11.24 -1.95
C ALA A 94 0.23 10.56 -3.31
N GLY A 95 0.43 11.30 -4.40
CA GLY A 95 0.34 10.77 -5.76
C GLY A 95 1.35 9.65 -6.03
N SER A 96 2.58 9.78 -5.52
CA SER A 96 3.61 8.73 -5.62
C SER A 96 3.16 7.44 -4.92
N LYS A 97 2.67 7.55 -3.67
CA LYS A 97 2.15 6.40 -2.91
C LYS A 97 0.98 5.72 -3.63
N PHE A 98 0.03 6.50 -4.15
CA PHE A 98 -1.12 5.97 -4.88
C PHE A 98 -0.73 5.25 -6.17
N ARG A 99 0.19 5.79 -6.97
CA ARG A 99 0.65 5.12 -8.21
C ARG A 99 1.34 3.81 -7.91
N LYS A 100 2.23 3.78 -6.91
CA LYS A 100 2.91 2.56 -6.47
C LYS A 100 1.92 1.50 -5.95
N ALA A 101 0.94 1.91 -5.13
CA ALA A 101 -0.12 1.01 -4.67
C ALA A 101 -0.90 0.38 -5.85
N LEU A 102 -1.29 1.18 -6.85
CA LEU A 102 -2.03 0.69 -8.02
C LEU A 102 -1.22 -0.28 -8.89
N ILE A 103 0.08 -0.04 -9.06
CA ILE A 103 0.97 -0.97 -9.78
C ILE A 103 1.01 -2.32 -9.07
N ILE A 104 1.15 -2.31 -7.74
CA ILE A 104 1.21 -3.55 -6.97
C ILE A 104 -0.15 -4.26 -6.97
N PHE A 105 -1.25 -3.54 -6.84
CA PHE A 105 -2.59 -4.13 -6.91
C PHE A 105 -2.88 -4.77 -8.28
N ASP A 106 -2.48 -4.15 -9.37
CA ASP A 106 -2.62 -4.72 -10.72
C ASP A 106 -1.85 -6.06 -10.84
N PHE A 107 -0.65 -6.14 -10.27
CA PHE A 107 0.09 -7.40 -10.18
C PHE A 107 -0.64 -8.45 -9.33
N VAL A 108 -1.10 -8.07 -8.14
CA VAL A 108 -1.82 -8.96 -7.21
C VAL A 108 -3.09 -9.52 -7.83
N GLU A 109 -3.88 -8.71 -8.55
CA GLU A 109 -5.11 -9.16 -9.21
C GLU A 109 -4.83 -10.18 -10.32
N LYS A 110 -3.72 -10.02 -11.05
CA LYS A 110 -3.29 -10.95 -12.10
C LYS A 110 -2.81 -12.28 -11.52
N GLU A 111 -2.06 -12.25 -10.41
CA GLU A 111 -1.49 -13.44 -9.79
C GLU A 111 -2.50 -14.27 -8.99
N LEU A 112 -3.38 -13.63 -8.21
CA LEU A 112 -4.30 -14.37 -7.34
C LEU A 112 -5.47 -15.00 -8.08
N ALA A 113 -5.88 -14.48 -9.24
CA ALA A 113 -7.08 -14.89 -9.98
C ALA A 113 -8.36 -15.00 -9.10
N LEU A 114 -8.39 -14.29 -7.97
CA LEU A 114 -9.48 -14.26 -7.00
C LEU A 114 -9.94 -12.84 -6.80
N PHE A 115 -11.26 -12.62 -6.90
CA PHE A 115 -11.85 -11.32 -6.64
C PHE A 115 -11.93 -11.03 -5.14
N SER A 116 -11.52 -9.83 -4.74
CA SER A 116 -11.66 -9.30 -3.38
C SER A 116 -12.42 -7.98 -3.44
N ILE A 117 -13.52 -7.90 -2.69
CA ILE A 117 -14.33 -6.68 -2.59
C ILE A 117 -13.52 -5.56 -1.93
N ASP A 118 -12.81 -5.86 -0.84
CA ASP A 118 -12.05 -4.87 -0.09
C ASP A 118 -10.94 -4.27 -0.95
N ARG A 119 -10.16 -5.12 -1.63
CA ARG A 119 -9.12 -4.66 -2.56
C ARG A 119 -9.70 -3.81 -3.68
N HIS A 120 -10.82 -4.24 -4.26
CA HIS A 120 -11.48 -3.47 -5.31
C HIS A 120 -11.89 -2.08 -4.81
N GLN A 121 -12.46 -1.98 -3.61
CA GLN A 121 -12.82 -0.70 -3.00
C GLN A 121 -11.59 0.19 -2.78
N THR A 122 -10.49 -0.35 -2.24
CA THR A 122 -9.23 0.39 -2.08
C THR A 122 -8.74 0.90 -3.44
N ILE A 123 -8.67 0.05 -4.48
CA ILE A 123 -8.25 0.45 -5.83
C ILE A 123 -9.09 1.61 -6.37
N GLN A 124 -10.42 1.53 -6.27
CA GLN A 124 -11.30 2.59 -6.77
C GLN A 124 -11.10 3.91 -6.01
N LYS A 125 -10.97 3.83 -4.68
CA LYS A 125 -10.71 5.01 -3.84
C LYS A 125 -9.36 5.64 -4.18
N THR A 126 -8.31 4.84 -4.32
CA THR A 126 -6.96 5.29 -4.73
C THR A 126 -6.98 5.96 -6.11
N LYS A 127 -7.69 5.37 -7.09
CA LYS A 127 -7.87 5.98 -8.42
C LYS A 127 -8.59 7.33 -8.34
N ALA A 128 -9.61 7.45 -7.49
CA ALA A 128 -10.35 8.70 -7.29
C ALA A 128 -9.44 9.81 -6.74
N PHE A 129 -8.66 9.53 -5.68
CA PHE A 129 -7.70 10.51 -5.15
C PHE A 129 -6.66 10.93 -6.18
N LEU A 130 -6.09 9.96 -6.92
CA LEU A 130 -5.09 10.26 -7.93
C LEU A 130 -5.67 11.12 -9.06
N ALA A 131 -6.91 10.88 -9.47
CA ALA A 131 -7.62 11.73 -10.42
C ALA A 131 -7.78 13.16 -9.90
N THR A 132 -8.18 13.33 -8.63
CA THR A 132 -8.28 14.65 -7.99
C THR A 132 -6.94 15.40 -8.00
N ILE A 133 -5.84 14.74 -7.62
CA ILE A 133 -4.50 15.35 -7.64
C ILE A 133 -4.15 15.85 -9.05
N ASN A 134 -4.42 15.03 -10.08
CA ASN A 134 -4.11 15.37 -11.46
C ASN A 134 -4.96 16.54 -12.00
N THR A 135 -6.17 16.73 -11.46
CA THR A 135 -7.01 17.89 -11.81
C THR A 135 -6.58 19.16 -11.09
N THR A 136 -6.07 19.08 -9.86
CA THR A 136 -5.62 20.26 -9.08
C THR A 136 -4.30 20.84 -9.60
N LYS A 137 -3.50 20.06 -10.35
CA LYS A 137 -2.23 20.51 -10.94
C LYS A 137 -2.36 21.14 -12.34
N LYS A 138 -3.56 21.22 -12.91
CA LYS A 138 -3.84 21.91 -14.18
C LYS A 138 -4.32 23.34 -13.93
#